data_AF-A0A8T7DLA2-F1
#
_entry.id   AF-A0A8T7DLA2-F1
#
_cell.length_a   1.000
_cell.length_b   1.000
_cell.length_c   1.000
_cell.angle_alpha   90.00
_cell.angle_beta   90.00
_cell.angle_gamma   90.00
#
_symmetry.space_group_name_H-M   'P 1'
#
loop_
_entity.id
_entity.type
_entity.pdbx_description
1 polymer ?
#
loop_
_entity_poly.entity_id
_entity_poly.type
_entity_poly.pdbx_seq_one_letter_code
_entity_poly.pdbx_strand_id
1 'polypeptide(L)'
;AELDPMVTGIVQDKMYVDTSGMNIMHGDARNILQKLENEKFDVVVTDAFHDIAIPYHLVTQEYVQLVKSRMKPGGLFTTNVVDVHPDPRMVKSMIKTLQTSFKTVDVWLHQLPEKPERMTYVISASDRQTMEAEFFMSSSGLRRNWYKVNVPLLATGTSVEELPVFTDDYVPVERMISGLLLTAEGL
;
A
#
# COMPACT_ATOMS: atom_id res chain seq x y z
N ALA A 1 -12.17 -7.35 2.56
CA ALA A 1 -13.26 -6.36 2.57
C ALA A 1 -13.33 -5.77 1.18
N GLU A 2 -14.53 -5.67 0.62
CA GLU A 2 -14.76 -5.10 -0.72
C GLU A 2 -15.86 -4.05 -0.59
N LEU A 3 -15.62 -2.81 -1.01
CA LEU A 3 -16.60 -1.74 -0.83
C LEU A 3 -17.86 -1.96 -1.66
N ASP A 4 -17.70 -2.40 -2.91
CA ASP A 4 -18.78 -2.54 -3.87
C ASP A 4 -19.09 -4.02 -4.17
N PRO A 5 -20.26 -4.55 -3.74
CA PRO A 5 -20.63 -5.92 -4.04
C PRO A 5 -20.73 -6.23 -5.54
N MET A 6 -20.95 -5.24 -6.40
CA MET A 6 -20.97 -5.43 -7.85
C MET A 6 -19.61 -5.89 -8.39
N VAL A 7 -18.50 -5.44 -7.81
CA VAL A 7 -17.15 -5.87 -8.21
C VAL A 7 -17.00 -7.38 -8.02
N THR A 8 -17.46 -7.89 -6.86
CA THR A 8 -17.43 -9.33 -6.59
C THR A 8 -18.31 -10.11 -7.56
N GLY A 9 -19.53 -9.62 -7.84
CA GLY A 9 -20.41 -10.24 -8.83
C GLY A 9 -19.79 -10.31 -10.23
N ILE A 10 -19.16 -9.23 -10.70
CA ILE A 10 -18.49 -9.20 -12.00
C ILE A 10 -17.31 -10.19 -12.04
N VAL A 11 -16.52 -10.27 -10.98
CA VAL A 11 -15.37 -11.18 -10.90
C VAL A 11 -15.83 -12.65 -10.94
N GLN A 12 -16.93 -12.99 -10.27
CA GLN A 12 -17.54 -14.32 -10.37
C GLN A 12 -18.08 -14.59 -11.79
N ASP A 13 -18.85 -13.66 -12.35
CA ASP A 13 -19.57 -13.85 -13.61
C ASP A 13 -18.70 -13.79 -14.86
N LYS A 14 -17.66 -12.94 -14.85
CA LYS A 14 -16.84 -12.61 -16.03
C LYS A 14 -15.43 -13.14 -15.97
N MET A 15 -14.88 -13.30 -14.76
CA MET A 15 -13.54 -13.83 -14.55
C MET A 15 -13.53 -15.26 -13.99
N TYR A 16 -14.71 -15.84 -13.74
CA TYR A 16 -14.90 -17.22 -13.30
C TYR A 16 -14.10 -17.58 -12.02
N VAL A 17 -13.94 -16.61 -11.13
CA VAL A 17 -13.25 -16.83 -9.85
C VAL A 17 -14.16 -17.63 -8.92
N ASP A 18 -13.68 -18.78 -8.46
CA ASP A 18 -14.34 -19.55 -7.41
C ASP A 18 -14.12 -18.90 -6.04
N THR A 19 -15.18 -18.35 -5.48
CA THR A 19 -15.17 -17.68 -4.17
C THR A 19 -15.68 -18.58 -3.03
N SER A 20 -15.93 -19.88 -3.27
CA SER A 20 -16.51 -20.79 -2.27
C SER A 20 -15.64 -20.95 -1.01
N GLY A 21 -14.32 -20.78 -1.14
CA GLY A 21 -13.36 -20.76 -0.04
C GLY A 21 -13.09 -19.38 0.57
N MET A 22 -13.82 -18.33 0.15
CA MET A 22 -13.57 -16.95 0.55
C MET A 22 -14.68 -16.43 1.47
N ASN A 23 -14.30 -15.74 2.55
CA ASN A 23 -15.22 -14.94 3.34
C ASN A 23 -15.21 -13.48 2.86
N ILE A 24 -16.15 -13.13 2.00
CA ILE A 24 -16.24 -11.79 1.41
C ILE A 24 -17.15 -10.93 2.26
N MET A 25 -16.57 -9.89 2.87
CA MET A 25 -17.31 -8.90 3.66
C MET A 25 -17.42 -7.61 2.84
N HIS A 26 -18.65 -7.25 2.47
CA HIS A 26 -18.91 -6.02 1.72
C HIS A 26 -19.02 -4.80 2.62
N GLY A 27 -18.28 -3.75 2.30
CA GLY A 27 -18.24 -2.49 3.01
C GLY A 27 -16.83 -1.93 3.17
N ASP A 28 -16.76 -0.76 3.82
CA ASP A 28 -15.50 -0.08 4.09
C ASP A 28 -14.52 -0.94 4.91
N ALA A 29 -13.28 -1.01 4.42
CA ALA A 29 -12.25 -1.88 4.98
C ALA A 29 -11.91 -1.55 6.43
N ARG A 30 -11.81 -0.26 6.77
CA ARG A 30 -11.50 0.18 8.14
C ARG A 30 -12.63 -0.17 9.10
N ASN A 31 -13.87 0.11 8.71
CA ASN A 31 -15.06 -0.21 9.50
C ASN A 31 -15.22 -1.73 9.72
N ILE A 32 -14.95 -2.54 8.71
CA ILE A 32 -14.98 -4.00 8.85
C ILE A 32 -13.86 -4.46 9.80
N LEU A 33 -12.64 -3.98 9.61
CA LEU A 33 -11.49 -4.38 10.42
C LEU A 33 -11.65 -4.02 11.90
N GLN A 34 -12.31 -2.89 12.20
CA GLN A 34 -12.69 -2.51 13.56
C GLN A 34 -13.56 -3.58 14.23
N LYS A 35 -14.56 -4.10 13.52
CA LYS A 35 -15.51 -5.10 14.04
C LYS A 35 -14.89 -6.50 14.24
N LEU A 36 -13.76 -6.79 13.59
CA LEU A 36 -13.06 -8.07 13.68
C LEU A 36 -12.09 -8.12 14.89
N GLU A 37 -12.57 -7.78 16.09
CA GLU A 37 -11.73 -7.60 17.28
C GLU A 37 -10.98 -8.88 17.72
N ASN A 38 -11.62 -10.04 17.53
CA ASN A 38 -11.10 -11.35 17.94
C ASN A 38 -10.25 -12.04 16.85
N GLU A 39 -10.26 -11.52 15.63
CA GLU A 39 -9.53 -12.12 14.51
C GLU A 39 -8.10 -11.61 14.46
N LYS A 40 -7.15 -12.49 14.11
CA LYS A 40 -5.74 -12.15 13.90
C LYS A 40 -5.26 -12.70 12.56
N PHE A 41 -4.70 -11.82 11.74
CA PHE A 41 -4.23 -12.15 10.40
C PHE A 41 -2.72 -12.36 10.36
N ASP A 42 -2.28 -13.38 9.61
CA ASP A 42 -0.86 -13.59 9.28
C ASP A 42 -0.38 -12.56 8.24
N VAL A 43 -1.25 -12.21 7.29
CA VAL A 43 -0.98 -11.24 6.23
C VAL A 43 -2.19 -10.33 6.07
N VAL A 44 -1.95 -9.03 5.98
CA VAL A 44 -2.96 -8.02 5.61
C VAL A 44 -2.51 -7.36 4.32
N VAL A 45 -3.32 -7.50 3.27
CA VAL A 45 -3.08 -6.89 1.97
C VAL A 45 -4.11 -5.77 1.79
N THR A 46 -3.65 -4.56 1.50
CA THR A 46 -4.52 -3.45 1.10
C THR A 46 -4.28 -3.17 -0.38
N ASP A 47 -5.32 -3.36 -1.18
CA ASP A 47 -5.37 -2.97 -2.59
C ASP A 47 -6.67 -2.17 -2.76
N ALA A 48 -6.58 -0.87 -2.50
CA ALA A 48 -7.75 -0.01 -2.41
C ALA A 48 -7.44 1.33 -3.09
N PHE A 49 -8.13 1.58 -4.20
CA PHE A 49 -8.05 2.85 -4.93
C PHE A 49 -9.45 3.41 -5.12
N HIS A 50 -9.54 4.72 -4.96
CA HIS A 50 -10.66 5.51 -5.41
C HIS A 50 -10.16 6.41 -6.54
N ASP A 51 -10.52 6.07 -7.77
CA ASP A 51 -10.04 6.69 -9.00
C ASP A 51 -8.50 6.64 -9.14
N ILE A 52 -7.81 7.69 -8.68
CA ILE A 52 -6.36 7.84 -8.82
C ILE A 52 -5.56 7.60 -7.54
N ALA A 53 -6.20 7.48 -6.38
CA ALA A 53 -5.51 7.47 -5.08
C ALA A 53 -6.13 6.54 -4.04
N ILE A 54 -5.34 6.19 -3.04
CA ILE A 54 -5.80 5.41 -1.88
C ILE A 54 -6.72 6.30 -1.03
N PRO A 55 -7.87 5.80 -0.55
CA PRO A 55 -8.71 6.53 0.39
C PRO A 55 -7.91 7.00 1.60
N TYR A 56 -8.02 8.28 1.96
CA TYR A 56 -7.16 8.93 2.95
C TYR A 56 -7.18 8.21 4.32
N HIS A 57 -8.33 7.69 4.73
CA HIS A 57 -8.51 7.02 6.02
C HIS A 57 -7.87 5.64 6.10
N LEU A 58 -7.30 5.14 4.99
CA LEU A 58 -6.56 3.87 4.90
C LEU A 58 -5.04 4.04 4.83
N VAL A 59 -4.53 5.27 5.00
CA VAL A 59 -3.08 5.55 5.02
C VAL A 59 -2.61 6.23 6.31
N THR A 60 -3.51 6.42 7.28
CA THR A 60 -3.22 7.14 8.52
C THR A 60 -2.54 6.27 9.56
N GLN A 61 -1.89 6.90 10.53
CA GLN A 61 -1.32 6.26 11.70
C GLN A 61 -2.36 5.44 12.46
N GLU A 62 -3.59 5.95 12.62
CA GLU A 62 -4.67 5.28 13.33
C GLU A 62 -5.12 4.01 12.60
N TYR A 63 -5.20 4.06 11.26
CA TYR A 63 -5.45 2.86 10.47
C TYR A 63 -4.30 1.86 10.58
N VAL A 64 -3.04 2.33 10.51
CA VAL A 64 -1.85 1.49 10.67
C VAL A 64 -1.85 0.80 12.05
N GLN A 65 -2.20 1.51 13.12
CA GLN A 65 -2.35 0.94 14.46
C GLN A 65 -3.49 -0.07 14.54
N LEU A 66 -4.63 0.21 13.90
CA LEU A 66 -5.74 -0.73 13.80
C LEU A 66 -5.28 -2.02 13.11
N VAL A 67 -4.67 -1.92 11.93
CA VAL A 67 -4.10 -3.06 11.19
C VAL A 67 -3.15 -3.83 12.09
N LYS A 68 -2.19 -3.15 12.72
CA LYS A 68 -1.22 -3.75 13.62
C LYS A 68 -1.88 -4.54 14.75
N SER A 69 -2.93 -3.99 15.35
CA SER A 69 -3.67 -4.65 16.43
C SER A 69 -4.41 -5.91 15.98
N ARG A 70 -4.70 -6.06 14.69
CA ARG A 70 -5.38 -7.23 14.08
C ARG A 70 -4.40 -8.22 13.45
N MET A 71 -3.10 -8.04 13.63
CA MET A 71 -2.09 -8.95 13.09
C MET A 71 -1.56 -9.91 14.16
N LYS A 72 -1.19 -11.12 13.74
CA LYS A 72 -0.41 -12.05 14.57
C LYS A 72 1.02 -11.54 14.74
N PRO A 73 1.75 -11.95 15.81
CA PRO A 73 3.17 -11.66 15.94
C PRO A 73 3.95 -12.05 14.70
N GLY A 74 4.73 -11.11 14.15
CA GLY A 74 5.47 -11.32 12.91
C GLY A 74 4.61 -11.42 11.66
N GLY A 75 3.36 -10.92 11.67
CA GLY A 75 2.58 -10.80 10.44
C GLY A 75 3.18 -9.81 9.43
N LEU A 76 2.68 -9.82 8.20
CA LEU A 76 3.07 -8.93 7.11
C LEU A 76 1.91 -8.03 6.69
N PHE A 77 2.12 -6.71 6.73
CA PHE A 77 1.24 -5.76 6.08
C PHE A 77 1.82 -5.41 4.72
N THR A 78 1.01 -5.34 3.68
CA THR A 78 1.44 -4.85 2.37
C THR A 78 0.36 -4.03 1.69
N THR A 79 0.79 -3.00 0.95
CA THR A 79 -0.10 -2.13 0.19
C THR A 79 0.58 -1.66 -1.08
N ASN A 80 -0.17 -1.57 -2.17
CA ASN A 80 0.29 -0.92 -3.40
C ASN A 80 -0.08 0.57 -3.38
N VAL A 81 0.82 1.40 -3.89
CA VAL A 81 0.66 2.85 -3.93
C VAL A 81 1.10 3.32 -5.30
N VAL A 82 0.31 4.17 -5.93
CA VAL A 82 0.71 4.83 -7.17
C VAL A 82 1.25 6.21 -6.85
N ASP A 83 2.44 6.51 -7.36
CA ASP A 83 3.12 7.79 -7.14
C ASP A 83 4.10 8.07 -8.30
N VAL A 84 4.75 9.23 -8.30
CA VAL A 84 5.64 9.68 -9.38
C VAL A 84 7.11 9.54 -9.00
N HIS A 85 7.88 8.80 -9.79
CA HIS A 85 9.34 8.81 -9.74
C HIS A 85 9.89 10.12 -10.34
N PRO A 86 11.01 10.70 -9.86
CA PRO A 86 11.90 10.23 -8.80
C PRO A 86 11.52 10.63 -7.38
N ASP A 87 10.49 11.47 -7.20
CA ASP A 87 10.12 12.01 -5.89
C ASP A 87 8.74 11.55 -5.42
N PRO A 88 8.58 10.28 -5.03
CA PRO A 88 7.29 9.74 -4.61
C PRO A 88 6.97 10.14 -3.17
N ARG A 89 6.46 11.37 -2.98
CA ARG A 89 6.20 11.96 -1.66
C ARG A 89 5.13 11.20 -0.87
N MET A 90 4.12 10.64 -1.54
CA MET A 90 3.10 9.83 -0.88
C MET A 90 3.74 8.57 -0.31
N VAL A 91 4.56 7.87 -1.10
CA VAL A 91 5.28 6.67 -0.64
C VAL A 91 6.19 6.99 0.54
N LYS A 92 6.95 8.09 0.46
CA LYS A 92 7.85 8.53 1.55
C LYS A 92 7.09 8.86 2.84
N SER A 93 5.96 9.57 2.77
CA SER A 93 5.11 9.82 3.94
C SER A 93 4.50 8.53 4.49
N MET A 94 4.14 7.57 3.63
CA MET A 94 3.66 6.26 4.08
C MET A 94 4.75 5.45 4.78
N ILE A 95 6.01 5.50 4.31
CA ILE A 95 7.16 4.91 5.03
C ILE A 95 7.21 5.46 6.46
N LYS A 96 7.22 6.80 6.60
CA LYS A 96 7.28 7.48 7.90
C LYS A 96 6.12 7.10 8.80
N THR A 97 4.91 7.01 8.24
CA THR A 97 3.69 6.67 8.96
C THR A 97 3.68 5.21 9.42
N LEU A 98 4.10 4.28 8.56
CA LEU A 98 4.19 2.85 8.90
C LEU A 98 5.25 2.57 9.97
N GLN A 99 6.39 3.28 9.93
CA GLN A 99 7.45 3.20 10.94
C GLN A 99 6.99 3.59 12.35
N THR A 100 5.83 4.24 12.50
CA THR A 100 5.27 4.53 13.83
C THR A 100 4.76 3.29 14.56
N SER A 101 4.48 2.19 13.84
CA SER A 101 3.90 0.96 14.42
C SER A 101 4.61 -0.34 13.99
N PHE A 102 5.49 -0.27 12.97
CA PHE A 102 6.26 -1.40 12.47
C PHE A 102 7.76 -1.13 12.56
N LYS A 103 8.53 -2.16 12.90
CA LYS A 103 10.00 -2.07 12.98
C LYS A 103 10.65 -1.96 11.61
N THR A 104 10.09 -2.61 10.61
CA THR A 104 10.65 -2.71 9.26
C THR A 104 9.61 -2.29 8.23
N VAL A 105 10.04 -1.46 7.28
CA VAL A 105 9.23 -0.98 6.16
C VAL A 105 10.11 -1.00 4.90
N ASP A 106 9.74 -1.85 3.94
CA ASP A 106 10.45 -2.01 2.68
C ASP A 106 9.57 -1.54 1.52
N VAL A 107 10.18 -0.95 0.50
CA VAL A 107 9.51 -0.49 -0.72
C VAL A 107 10.07 -1.23 -1.92
N TRP A 108 9.17 -1.68 -2.78
CA TRP A 108 9.46 -2.56 -3.89
C TRP A 108 8.97 -1.96 -5.21
N LEU A 109 9.79 -2.11 -6.25
CA LEU A 109 9.43 -1.77 -7.63
C LEU A 109 9.75 -2.92 -8.57
N HIS A 110 8.95 -3.07 -9.62
CA HIS A 110 9.23 -4.03 -10.67
C HIS A 110 10.52 -3.69 -11.45
N GLN A 111 10.68 -2.40 -11.73
CA GLN A 111 11.83 -1.82 -12.42
C GLN A 111 11.96 -0.36 -11.96
N LEU A 112 13.20 0.12 -11.84
CA LEU A 112 13.47 1.54 -11.65
C LEU A 112 13.36 2.24 -13.02
N PRO A 113 12.52 3.27 -13.16
CA PRO A 113 12.40 4.00 -14.42
C PRO A 113 13.61 4.93 -14.61
N GLU A 114 14.00 5.18 -15.86
CA GLU A 114 15.11 6.10 -16.18
C GLU A 114 14.66 7.56 -16.25
N LYS A 115 13.34 7.78 -16.39
CA LYS A 115 12.72 9.09 -16.56
C LYS A 115 11.61 9.26 -15.52
N PRO A 116 11.16 10.49 -15.27
CA PRO A 116 9.97 10.71 -14.45
C PRO A 116 8.78 9.93 -15.03
N GLU A 117 8.18 9.07 -14.20
CA GLU A 117 7.12 8.16 -14.62
C GLU A 117 6.19 7.87 -13.43
N ARG A 118 4.91 7.65 -13.75
CA ARG A 118 3.91 7.14 -12.80
C ARG A 118 4.20 5.67 -12.54
N MET A 119 4.54 5.34 -11.30
CA MET A 119 4.93 4.00 -10.89
C MET A 119 3.96 3.43 -9.87
N THR A 120 3.74 2.11 -9.92
CA THR A 120 3.12 1.37 -8.81
C THR A 120 4.20 0.82 -7.89
N TYR A 121 4.29 1.40 -6.71
CA TYR A 121 5.12 0.93 -5.61
C TYR A 121 4.36 -0.11 -4.81
N VAL A 122 5.07 -1.08 -4.22
CA VAL A 122 4.53 -1.94 -3.17
C VAL A 122 5.29 -1.64 -1.90
N ILE A 123 4.59 -1.38 -0.80
CA ILE A 123 5.18 -1.14 0.51
C ILE A 123 4.83 -2.32 1.40
N SER A 124 5.81 -2.93 2.04
CA SER A 124 5.62 -3.99 3.03
C SER A 124 6.11 -3.57 4.40
N ALA A 125 5.35 -3.88 5.46
CA ALA A 125 5.71 -3.55 6.84
C ALA A 125 5.56 -4.76 7.78
N SER A 126 6.53 -4.94 8.68
CA SER A 126 6.54 -6.05 9.65
C SER A 126 7.34 -5.72 10.92
N ASP A 127 7.21 -6.58 11.93
CA ASP A 127 8.12 -6.61 13.10
C ASP A 127 9.19 -7.69 12.99
N ARG A 128 9.15 -8.50 11.93
CA ARG A 128 10.27 -9.39 11.62
C ARG A 128 11.49 -8.55 11.27
N GLN A 129 12.66 -9.13 11.49
CA GLN A 129 13.90 -8.56 11.00
C GLN A 129 13.78 -8.28 9.49
N THR A 130 14.38 -7.17 9.05
CA THR A 130 14.31 -6.71 7.66
C THR A 130 14.66 -7.86 6.75
N MET A 131 13.89 -8.04 5.68
CA MET A 131 14.21 -9.07 4.70
C MET A 131 15.58 -8.73 4.09
N GLU A 132 16.58 -9.59 4.27
CA GLU A 132 17.91 -9.37 3.67
C GLU A 132 17.90 -9.42 2.14
N ALA A 133 16.82 -9.96 1.56
CA ALA A 133 16.67 -10.03 0.12
C ALA A 133 16.54 -8.63 -0.50
N GLU A 134 17.43 -8.35 -1.46
CA GLU A 134 17.40 -7.12 -2.26
C GLU A 134 16.46 -7.23 -3.47
N PHE A 135 16.09 -8.44 -3.85
CA PHE A 135 15.06 -8.67 -4.86
C PHE A 135 14.35 -10.02 -4.68
N PHE A 136 13.16 -10.13 -5.27
CA PHE A 136 12.44 -11.39 -5.44
C PHE A 136 12.04 -11.60 -6.89
N MET A 137 11.98 -12.86 -7.31
CA MET A 137 11.38 -13.27 -8.57
C MET A 137 10.06 -13.97 -8.28
N SER A 138 9.03 -13.66 -9.06
CA SER A 138 7.73 -14.33 -8.98
C SER A 138 7.92 -15.84 -9.16
N SER A 139 7.45 -16.64 -8.19
CA SER A 139 7.46 -18.10 -8.27
C SER A 139 6.30 -18.67 -9.08
N SER A 140 5.26 -17.87 -9.34
CA SER A 140 4.07 -18.25 -10.09
C SER A 140 3.49 -17.04 -10.84
N GLY A 141 2.66 -17.31 -11.86
CA GLY A 141 2.01 -16.27 -12.66
C GLY A 141 2.94 -15.55 -13.65
N LEU A 142 2.66 -14.27 -13.89
CA LEU A 142 3.46 -13.44 -14.80
C LEU A 142 4.87 -13.24 -14.23
N ARG A 143 5.90 -13.54 -15.03
CA ARG A 143 7.30 -13.36 -14.64
C ARG A 143 7.57 -11.89 -14.31
N ARG A 144 7.81 -11.60 -13.03
CA ARG A 144 8.19 -10.28 -12.55
C ARG A 144 9.33 -10.41 -11.54
N ASN A 145 10.25 -9.46 -11.63
CA ASN A 145 11.22 -9.20 -10.58
C ASN A 145 10.73 -8.03 -9.74
N TRP A 146 10.99 -8.05 -8.44
CA TRP A 146 10.70 -6.97 -7.52
C TRP A 146 11.98 -6.62 -6.79
N TYR A 147 12.45 -5.39 -6.95
CA TYR A 147 13.67 -4.88 -6.34
C TYR A 147 13.31 -4.03 -5.14
N LYS A 148 14.04 -4.20 -4.04
CA LYS A 148 13.97 -3.29 -2.90
C LYS A 148 14.61 -1.96 -3.29
N VAL A 149 13.89 -0.86 -3.09
CA VAL A 149 14.33 0.47 -3.56
C VAL A 149 14.47 1.50 -2.44
N ASN A 150 14.42 1.10 -1.17
CA ASN A 150 14.53 2.03 -0.03
C ASN A 150 15.72 2.99 -0.16
N VAL A 151 16.93 2.47 -0.41
CA VAL A 151 18.15 3.29 -0.49
C VAL A 151 18.07 4.35 -1.61
N PRO A 152 17.87 3.99 -2.89
CA PRO A 152 17.78 5.00 -3.95
C PRO A 152 16.57 5.93 -3.81
N LEU A 153 15.44 5.44 -3.28
CA LEU A 153 14.22 6.23 -3.07
C LEU A 153 14.43 7.31 -2.01
N LEU A 154 15.12 6.99 -0.91
CA LEU A 154 15.38 7.93 0.18
C LEU A 154 16.51 8.92 -0.13
N ALA A 155 17.41 8.57 -1.06
CA ALA A 155 18.54 9.41 -1.46
C ALA A 155 18.18 10.52 -2.49
N THR A 156 16.96 10.53 -3.01
CA THR A 156 16.54 11.42 -4.11
C THR A 156 15.25 12.17 -3.76
N GLY A 157 15.02 13.34 -4.36
CA GLY A 157 13.79 14.13 -4.15
C GLY A 157 13.68 14.77 -2.76
N THR A 158 12.45 14.96 -2.27
CA THR A 158 12.15 15.54 -0.95
C THR A 158 12.56 14.58 0.17
N SER A 159 13.17 15.10 1.24
CA SER A 159 13.57 14.32 2.42
C SER A 159 12.35 13.82 3.21
N VAL A 160 12.45 12.64 3.83
CA VAL A 160 11.36 12.06 4.65
C VAL A 160 11.10 12.89 5.92
N GLU A 161 12.13 13.57 6.42
CA GLU A 161 12.04 14.43 7.59
C GLU A 161 11.10 15.62 7.34
N GLU A 162 11.11 16.18 6.13
CA GLU A 162 10.25 17.29 5.68
C GLU A 162 8.79 16.88 5.44
N LEU A 163 8.53 15.58 5.28
CA LEU A 163 7.21 15.05 4.96
C LEU A 163 6.41 14.70 6.22
N PRO A 164 5.09 14.87 6.23
CA PRO A 164 4.28 14.58 7.40
C PRO A 164 4.11 13.07 7.63
N VAL A 165 3.86 12.72 8.89
CA VAL A 165 3.13 11.50 9.25
C VAL A 165 1.66 11.75 8.94
N PHE A 166 0.99 10.78 8.32
CA PHE A 166 -0.45 10.87 8.08
C PHE A 166 -1.22 10.52 9.35
N THR A 167 -2.15 11.37 9.72
CA THR A 167 -3.10 11.16 10.82
C THR A 167 -4.52 11.41 10.33
N ASP A 168 -5.52 10.90 11.02
CA ASP A 168 -6.93 11.15 10.65
C ASP A 168 -7.25 12.65 10.53
N ASP A 169 -6.61 13.49 11.34
CA ASP A 169 -6.77 14.94 11.32
C ASP A 169 -5.92 15.64 10.23
N TYR A 170 -4.93 14.96 9.63
CA TYR A 170 -4.04 15.55 8.65
C TYR A 170 -3.49 14.51 7.64
N VAL A 171 -4.15 14.44 6.47
CA VAL A 171 -3.67 13.69 5.31
C VAL A 171 -3.74 14.55 4.06
N PRO A 172 -2.66 15.25 3.67
CA PRO A 172 -2.68 16.10 2.47
C PRO A 172 -2.54 15.28 1.17
N VAL A 173 -3.31 14.18 1.03
CA VAL A 173 -3.22 13.22 -0.09
C VAL A 173 -3.29 13.96 -1.41
N GLU A 174 -4.35 14.76 -1.63
CA GLU A 174 -4.60 15.50 -2.87
C GLU A 174 -3.42 16.40 -3.27
N ARG A 175 -2.79 17.07 -2.30
CA ARG A 175 -1.63 17.93 -2.55
C ARG A 175 -0.40 17.11 -2.93
N MET A 176 -0.20 15.96 -2.31
CA MET A 176 0.94 15.08 -2.59
C MET A 176 0.83 14.39 -3.94
N ILE A 177 -0.37 13.99 -4.34
CA ILE A 177 -0.64 13.36 -5.65
C ILE A 177 -0.90 14.39 -6.76
N SER A 178 -0.80 15.69 -6.50
CA SER A 178 -1.06 16.73 -7.51
C SER A 178 -0.21 16.57 -8.77
N GLY A 179 1.01 16.03 -8.66
CA GLY A 179 1.84 15.66 -9.82
C GLY A 179 1.25 14.54 -10.69
N LEU A 180 0.46 13.62 -10.11
CA LEU A 180 -0.27 12.59 -10.86
C LEU A 180 -1.44 13.20 -11.65
N LEU A 181 -2.14 14.19 -11.07
CA LEU A 181 -3.23 14.90 -11.73
C LEU A 181 -2.74 15.76 -12.90
N LEU A 182 -1.65 16.50 -12.70
CA LEU A 182 -1.08 17.38 -13.71
C LEU A 182 -0.42 16.64 -14.88
N THR A 183 -0.04 15.38 -14.70
CA THR A 183 0.48 14.52 -15.77
C THR A 183 -0.61 13.77 -16.52
N ALA A 184 -1.80 13.59 -15.91
CA ALA A 184 -2.96 13.01 -16.59
C ALA A 184 -3.60 13.97 -17.62
N GLU A 185 -3.40 15.28 -17.48
CA GLU A 185 -3.82 16.31 -18.47
C GLU A 185 -2.66 16.87 -19.30
N GLY A 186 -1.46 16.27 -19.27
CA GLY A 186 -0.23 16.91 -19.74
C GLY A 186 0.70 16.04 -20.58
N LEU A 187 0.22 15.60 -21.75
CA LEU A 187 1.01 15.44 -22.99
C LEU A 187 0.34 16.26 -24.10
#